data_AF-A0A7S1GDL7-F1
#
_entry.id   AF-A0A7S1GDL7-F1
#
_cell.length_a   1.000
_cell.length_b   1.000
_cell.length_c   1.000
_cell.angle_alpha   90.00
_cell.angle_beta   90.00
_cell.angle_gamma   90.00
#
_symmetry.space_group_name_H-M   'P 1'
#
loop_
_entity.id
_entity.type
_entity.pdbx_description
1 polymer ?
#
loop_
_entity_poly.entity_id
_entity_poly.type
_entity_poly.pdbx_seq_one_letter_code
_entity_poly.pdbx_strand_id
1 'polypeptide(L)'
;DGVSRRPPTRPDDAMTEEGLSGAIPIIPGRFYFVALASAPASLDTRESFFFSVDDDLTYEHFFADFGPLNLGKVYRYCERATAALRDPAHAGKTIYHFCATHPHRRANAACLAGAFAVLCLHHTAEEAYRPFLGVYPPFSPFR
;
A
#
# COMPACT_ATOMS: atom_id res chain seq x y z
N ASP A 1 1.02 -42.90 4.69
CA ASP A 1 1.29 -41.77 3.79
C ASP A 1 0.09 -40.84 3.67
N GLY A 2 -0.02 -39.90 4.60
CA GLY A 2 -1.11 -38.92 4.64
C GLY A 2 -0.73 -37.65 3.87
N VAL A 3 -1.02 -37.60 2.58
CA VAL A 3 -0.96 -36.36 1.80
C VAL A 3 -2.15 -35.50 2.21
N SER A 4 -1.92 -34.55 3.11
CA SER A 4 -2.88 -33.48 3.44
C SER A 4 -3.10 -32.63 2.20
N ARG A 5 -4.21 -32.87 1.49
CA ARG A 5 -4.62 -32.03 0.37
C ARG A 5 -5.19 -30.74 0.94
N ARG A 6 -4.56 -29.60 0.64
CA ARG A 6 -5.15 -28.28 0.90
C ARG A 6 -6.55 -28.22 0.24
N PRO A 7 -7.55 -27.64 0.91
CA PRO A 7 -8.85 -27.42 0.30
C PRO A 7 -8.72 -26.51 -0.93
N PRO A 8 -9.61 -26.65 -1.92
CA PRO A 8 -9.61 -25.77 -3.10
C PRO A 8 -9.84 -24.31 -2.67
N THR A 9 -8.96 -23.42 -3.13
CA THR A 9 -9.10 -21.96 -3.00
C THR A 9 -10.38 -21.51 -3.69
N ARG A 10 -11.16 -20.61 -3.07
CA ARG A 10 -12.36 -20.08 -3.72
C ARG A 10 -11.93 -19.25 -4.95
N PRO A 11 -12.77 -19.11 -5.98
CA PRO A 11 -12.45 -18.27 -7.15
C PRO A 11 -12.06 -16.84 -6.77
N ASP A 12 -12.67 -16.30 -5.70
CA ASP A 12 -12.37 -14.98 -5.15
C ASP A 12 -10.99 -14.89 -4.46
N ASP A 13 -10.48 -16.03 -3.95
CA ASP A 13 -9.15 -16.14 -3.31
C ASP A 13 -8.02 -16.31 -4.34
N ALA A 14 -8.35 -16.67 -5.59
CA ALA A 14 -7.35 -16.93 -6.63
C ALA A 14 -6.84 -15.64 -7.31
N MET A 15 -7.68 -14.61 -7.43
CA MET A 15 -7.27 -13.32 -8.01
C MET A 15 -6.48 -12.42 -7.02
N THR A 16 -6.50 -12.74 -5.72
CA THR A 16 -5.84 -11.93 -4.69
C THR A 16 -4.35 -12.22 -4.58
N GLU A 17 -3.86 -13.44 -4.82
CA GLU A 17 -2.44 -13.76 -4.61
C GLU A 17 -1.51 -13.33 -5.76
N GLU A 18 -1.93 -13.42 -7.02
CA GLU A 18 -1.07 -13.09 -8.18
C GLU A 18 -0.65 -11.60 -8.19
N GLY A 19 -1.58 -10.70 -7.86
CA GLY A 19 -1.32 -9.25 -7.83
C GLY A 19 -0.49 -8.76 -6.63
N LEU A 20 -0.36 -9.57 -5.57
CA LEU A 20 0.35 -9.19 -4.35
C LEU A 20 1.83 -9.58 -4.36
N SER A 21 2.29 -10.33 -5.35
CA SER A 21 3.69 -10.73 -5.52
C SER A 21 4.67 -9.54 -5.53
N GLY A 22 4.23 -8.37 -5.97
CA GLY A 22 5.00 -7.11 -5.96
C GLY A 22 4.80 -6.22 -4.72
N ALA A 23 4.17 -6.73 -3.65
CA ALA A 23 3.91 -5.95 -2.45
C ALA A 23 5.20 -5.62 -1.70
N ILE A 24 5.39 -4.35 -1.38
CA ILE A 24 6.56 -3.79 -0.71
C ILE A 24 6.30 -3.76 0.80
N PRO A 25 7.11 -4.42 1.64
CA PRO A 25 6.92 -4.40 3.08
C PRO A 25 7.29 -3.03 3.65
N ILE A 26 6.31 -2.35 4.26
CA ILE A 26 6.54 -1.19 5.11
C ILE A 26 6.80 -1.66 6.55
N ILE A 27 5.96 -2.59 7.03
CA ILE A 27 6.17 -3.37 8.24
C ILE A 27 6.07 -4.85 7.83
N PRO A 28 7.19 -5.60 7.79
CA PRO A 28 7.16 -7.01 7.40
C PRO A 28 6.13 -7.82 8.19
N GLY A 29 5.29 -8.57 7.47
CA GLY A 29 4.22 -9.40 8.04
C GLY A 29 2.98 -8.64 8.50
N ARG A 30 2.92 -7.31 8.37
CA ARG A 30 1.81 -6.51 8.89
C ARG A 30 1.28 -5.44 7.94
N PHE A 31 2.16 -4.64 7.33
CA PHE A 31 1.76 -3.51 6.50
C PHE A 31 2.57 -3.44 5.21
N TYR A 32 1.87 -3.44 4.08
CA TYR A 32 2.47 -3.50 2.76
C TYR A 32 1.91 -2.39 1.87
N PHE A 33 2.74 -1.91 0.96
CA PHE A 33 2.35 -1.07 -0.16
C PHE A 33 2.29 -1.93 -1.43
N VAL A 34 1.28 -1.76 -2.27
CA VAL A 34 1.18 -2.48 -3.55
C VAL A 34 0.52 -1.62 -4.64
N ALA A 35 0.94 -1.79 -5.89
CA ALA A 35 0.26 -1.18 -7.04
C ALA A 35 -0.55 -2.27 -7.75
N LEU A 36 -1.87 -2.07 -7.88
CA LEU A 36 -2.79 -3.04 -8.48
C LEU A 36 -3.45 -2.45 -9.73
N ALA A 37 -3.63 -3.27 -10.77
CA ALA A 37 -4.29 -2.86 -12.01
C ALA A 37 -5.79 -2.62 -11.83
N SER A 38 -6.40 -3.36 -10.89
CA SER A 38 -7.79 -3.20 -10.46
C SER A 38 -7.87 -3.30 -8.94
N ALA A 39 -8.89 -2.69 -8.35
CA ALA A 39 -9.16 -2.85 -6.93
C ALA A 39 -9.41 -4.33 -6.58
N PRO A 40 -9.04 -4.78 -5.36
CA PRO A 40 -9.39 -6.11 -4.87
C PRO A 40 -10.90 -6.34 -4.89
N ALA A 41 -11.34 -7.57 -5.18
CA ALA A 41 -12.76 -7.93 -5.18
C ALA A 41 -13.43 -7.74 -3.80
N SER A 42 -12.66 -7.96 -2.72
CA SER A 42 -13.04 -7.57 -1.36
C SER A 42 -11.93 -6.75 -0.73
N LEU A 43 -12.30 -5.63 -0.10
CA LEU A 43 -11.39 -4.82 0.68
C LEU A 43 -11.16 -5.37 2.08
N ASP A 44 -12.03 -6.27 2.54
CA ASP A 44 -11.88 -6.91 3.84
C ASP A 44 -12.12 -8.42 3.74
N THR A 45 -11.10 -9.19 4.11
CA THR A 45 -11.11 -10.65 4.09
C THR A 45 -10.73 -11.18 5.47
N ARG A 46 -10.73 -12.50 5.63
CA ARG A 46 -10.28 -13.13 6.88
C ARG A 46 -8.81 -12.84 7.18
N GLU A 47 -7.98 -12.72 6.14
CA GLU A 47 -6.51 -12.68 6.26
C GLU A 47 -5.92 -11.31 5.91
N SER A 48 -6.65 -10.49 5.15
CA SER A 48 -6.15 -9.23 4.60
C SER A 48 -7.18 -8.12 4.66
N PHE A 49 -6.70 -6.90 4.90
CA PHE A 49 -7.46 -5.66 4.80
C PHE A 49 -6.77 -4.74 3.79
N PHE A 50 -7.55 -4.16 2.88
CA PHE A 50 -7.05 -3.31 1.80
C PHE A 50 -7.65 -1.91 1.93
N PHE A 51 -6.80 -0.89 1.75
CA PHE A 51 -7.27 0.47 1.59
C PHE A 51 -6.46 1.20 0.52
N SER A 52 -7.11 2.16 -0.14
CA SER A 52 -6.48 3.11 -1.05
C SER A 52 -6.77 4.53 -0.60
N VAL A 53 -5.95 5.47 -1.04
CA VAL A 53 -6.16 6.90 -0.87
C VAL A 53 -6.19 7.65 -2.21
N ASP A 54 -6.18 6.92 -3.33
CA ASP A 54 -6.07 7.48 -4.67
C ASP A 54 -7.13 8.55 -4.99
N ASP A 55 -8.35 8.33 -4.49
CA ASP A 55 -9.50 9.21 -4.77
C ASP A 55 -9.83 10.14 -3.59
N ASP A 56 -9.19 9.95 -2.42
CA ASP A 56 -9.40 10.75 -1.21
C ASP A 56 -8.32 11.82 -1.01
N LEU A 57 -7.07 11.46 -1.34
CA LEU A 57 -5.89 12.30 -1.22
C LEU A 57 -5.35 12.57 -2.63
N THR A 58 -6.13 13.31 -3.41
CA THR A 58 -5.73 13.73 -4.77
C THR A 58 -4.70 14.85 -4.70
N TYR A 59 -3.92 15.08 -5.77
CA TYR A 59 -3.10 16.28 -5.90
C TYR A 59 -3.86 17.32 -6.75
N GLU A 60 -3.76 18.59 -6.40
CA GLU A 60 -4.40 19.69 -7.14
C GLU A 60 -3.36 20.27 -8.11
N HIS A 61 -3.46 19.92 -9.39
CA HIS A 61 -2.47 20.25 -10.42
C HIS A 61 -2.56 21.73 -10.85
N PHE A 62 -1.43 22.44 -10.91
CA PHE A 62 -1.39 23.78 -11.53
C PHE A 62 -1.16 23.70 -13.04
N PHE A 63 -0.31 22.78 -13.48
CA PHE A 63 0.00 22.49 -14.87
C PHE A 63 0.39 21.01 -15.05
N ALA A 64 1.66 20.72 -15.36
CA ALA A 64 2.17 19.37 -15.60
C ALA A 64 2.73 18.70 -14.33
N ASP A 65 2.72 19.43 -13.22
CA ASP A 65 3.06 18.97 -11.88
C ASP A 65 2.06 17.92 -11.40
N PHE A 66 2.50 16.98 -10.56
CA PHE A 66 1.61 15.95 -10.04
C PHE A 66 1.80 15.59 -8.57
N GLY A 67 2.80 16.18 -7.92
CA GLY A 67 3.17 15.83 -6.56
C GLY A 67 4.47 16.51 -6.12
N PRO A 68 4.96 16.16 -4.92
CA PRO A 68 4.31 15.28 -3.94
C PRO A 68 3.08 15.95 -3.31
N LEU A 69 2.26 15.17 -2.60
CA LEU A 69 1.14 15.74 -1.84
C LEU A 69 1.66 16.67 -0.72
N ASN A 70 0.85 17.68 -0.39
CA ASN A 70 1.16 18.61 0.70
C ASN A 70 1.09 17.94 2.10
N LEU A 71 1.65 18.64 3.10
CA LEU A 71 1.75 18.14 4.48
C LEU A 71 0.39 17.80 5.12
N GLY A 72 -0.67 18.52 4.78
CA GLY A 72 -2.01 18.21 5.28
C GLY A 72 -2.51 16.84 4.81
N LYS A 73 -2.21 16.48 3.55
CA LYS A 73 -2.54 15.15 3.00
C LYS A 73 -1.62 14.06 3.56
N VAL A 74 -0.35 14.37 3.83
CA VAL A 74 0.57 13.48 4.57
C VAL A 74 0.03 13.14 5.96
N TYR A 75 -0.39 14.16 6.73
CA TYR A 75 -0.97 13.96 8.06
C TYR A 75 -2.20 13.05 8.02
N ARG A 76 -3.14 13.31 7.10
CA ARG A 76 -4.35 12.49 6.92
C ARG A 76 -4.02 11.04 6.56
N TYR A 77 -3.02 10.83 5.71
CA TYR A 77 -2.55 9.49 5.39
C TYR A 77 -2.00 8.78 6.63
N CYS A 78 -1.16 9.46 7.43
CA CYS A 78 -0.60 8.90 8.66
C CYS A 78 -1.69 8.48 9.65
N GLU A 79 -2.70 9.31 9.85
CA GLU A 79 -3.86 8.99 10.70
C GLU A 79 -4.59 7.74 10.19
N ARG A 80 -4.84 7.67 8.88
CA ARG A 80 -5.54 6.51 8.27
C ARG A 80 -4.74 5.21 8.40
N ALA A 81 -3.45 5.25 8.09
CA ALA A 81 -2.58 4.07 8.23
C ALA A 81 -2.47 3.62 9.69
N THR A 82 -2.32 4.57 10.61
CA THR A 82 -2.28 4.30 12.06
C THR A 82 -3.59 3.70 12.55
N ALA A 83 -4.73 4.25 12.14
CA ALA A 83 -6.04 3.73 12.50
C ALA A 83 -6.24 2.30 11.98
N ALA A 84 -5.91 2.05 10.71
CA ALA A 84 -5.99 0.70 10.14
C ALA A 84 -5.12 -0.30 10.92
N LEU A 85 -3.91 0.10 11.32
CA LEU A 85 -2.98 -0.74 12.10
C LEU A 85 -3.44 -1.04 13.52
N ARG A 86 -4.14 -0.09 14.15
CA ARG A 86 -4.60 -0.18 15.55
C ARG A 86 -6.00 -0.75 15.70
N ASP A 87 -6.77 -0.83 14.63
CA ASP A 87 -8.12 -1.38 14.66
C ASP A 87 -8.12 -2.85 15.12
N PRO A 88 -8.83 -3.19 16.21
CA PRO A 88 -8.96 -4.57 16.68
C PRO A 88 -9.51 -5.54 15.62
N ALA A 89 -10.33 -5.06 14.68
CA ALA A 89 -10.85 -5.86 13.57
C ALA A 89 -9.75 -6.33 12.60
N HIS A 90 -8.59 -5.66 12.60
CA HIS A 90 -7.44 -5.97 11.74
C HIS A 90 -6.27 -6.64 12.48
N ALA A 91 -6.41 -6.96 13.78
CA ALA A 91 -5.29 -7.40 14.63
C ALA A 91 -4.55 -8.66 14.13
N GLY A 92 -5.21 -9.52 13.36
CA GLY A 92 -4.63 -10.73 12.75
C GLY A 92 -4.51 -10.68 11.23
N LYS A 93 -4.75 -9.52 10.60
CA LYS A 93 -4.78 -9.37 9.13
C LYS A 93 -3.49 -8.75 8.62
N THR A 94 -3.13 -9.03 7.37
CA THR A 94 -2.15 -8.24 6.64
C THR A 94 -2.84 -7.01 6.05
N ILE A 95 -2.30 -5.82 6.30
CA ILE A 95 -2.84 -4.58 5.76
C ILE A 95 -2.09 -4.22 4.49
N TYR A 96 -2.85 -3.90 3.44
CA TYR A 96 -2.33 -3.44 2.16
C TYR A 96 -2.83 -2.02 1.89
N HIS A 97 -1.91 -1.06 1.83
CA HIS A 97 -2.14 0.19 1.12
C HIS A 97 -1.95 -0.09 -0.37
N PHE A 98 -3.03 -0.10 -1.14
CA PHE A 98 -2.96 -0.25 -2.58
C PHE A 98 -3.17 1.07 -3.31
N CYS A 99 -2.56 1.21 -4.49
CA CYS A 99 -2.80 2.29 -5.43
C CYS A 99 -2.98 1.73 -6.85
N ALA A 100 -3.55 2.52 -7.75
CA ALA A 100 -3.61 2.19 -9.17
C ALA A 100 -2.20 2.21 -9.81
N THR A 101 -2.03 1.50 -10.92
CA THR A 101 -0.75 1.39 -11.64
C THR A 101 -0.31 2.68 -12.36
N HIS A 102 -1.14 3.73 -12.39
CA HIS A 102 -0.80 5.01 -13.02
C HIS A 102 0.50 5.61 -12.42
N PRO A 103 1.50 6.01 -13.23
CA PRO A 103 2.82 6.40 -12.72
C PRO A 103 2.80 7.50 -11.65
N HIS A 104 1.94 8.51 -11.82
CA HIS A 104 1.80 9.60 -10.84
C HIS A 104 1.17 9.13 -9.51
N ARG A 105 0.16 8.25 -9.57
CA ARG A 105 -0.50 7.71 -8.38
C ARG A 105 0.46 6.84 -7.59
N ARG A 106 1.21 5.98 -8.29
CA ARG A 106 2.27 5.15 -7.69
C ARG A 106 3.31 5.98 -6.95
N ALA A 107 3.86 7.03 -7.59
CA ALA A 107 4.89 7.88 -6.98
C ALA A 107 4.36 8.62 -5.74
N ASN A 108 3.15 9.18 -5.83
CA ASN A 108 2.48 9.86 -4.73
C ASN A 108 2.17 8.92 -3.56
N ALA A 109 1.58 7.76 -3.83
CA ALA A 109 1.22 6.77 -2.81
C ALA A 109 2.46 6.16 -2.14
N ALA A 110 3.53 5.88 -2.89
CA ALA A 110 4.81 5.44 -2.32
C ALA A 110 5.47 6.52 -1.44
N CYS A 111 5.40 7.79 -1.86
CA CYS A 111 5.90 8.91 -1.06
C CYS A 111 5.14 9.04 0.27
N LEU A 112 3.81 8.87 0.26
CA LEU A 112 3.00 8.83 1.48
C LEU A 112 3.40 7.66 2.40
N ALA A 113 3.57 6.46 1.86
CA ALA A 113 4.00 5.28 2.63
C ALA A 113 5.40 5.49 3.25
N GLY A 114 6.33 6.06 2.50
CA GLY A 114 7.66 6.42 2.99
C GLY A 114 7.62 7.50 4.08
N ALA A 115 6.80 8.55 3.89
CA ALA A 115 6.61 9.59 4.89
C ALA A 115 6.01 9.04 6.19
N PHE A 116 5.03 8.14 6.09
CA PHE A 116 4.49 7.43 7.26
C PHE A 116 5.55 6.61 8.00
N ALA A 117 6.41 5.89 7.27
CA ALA A 117 7.49 5.13 7.90
C ALA A 117 8.45 6.05 8.68
N VAL A 118 8.79 7.22 8.14
CA VAL A 118 9.64 8.18 8.85
C VAL A 118 8.91 8.81 10.05
N LEU A 119 7.69 9.31 9.85
CA LEU A 119 6.99 10.14 10.83
C LEU A 119 6.36 9.32 11.97
N CYS A 120 5.77 8.17 11.65
CA CYS A 120 4.97 7.39 12.58
C CYS A 120 5.66 6.09 13.04
N LEU A 121 6.55 5.53 12.22
CA LEU A 121 7.36 4.36 12.61
C LEU A 121 8.77 4.72 13.08
N HIS A 122 9.13 6.01 13.03
CA HIS A 122 10.44 6.53 13.43
C HIS A 122 11.63 5.91 12.67
N HIS A 123 11.41 5.45 11.45
CA HIS A 123 12.49 5.02 10.57
C HIS A 123 13.32 6.23 10.12
N THR A 124 14.61 6.01 9.87
CA THR A 124 15.42 6.95 9.10
C THR A 124 14.91 7.02 7.65
N ALA A 125 15.27 8.09 6.94
CA ALA A 125 14.92 8.23 5.52
C ALA A 125 15.47 7.07 4.67
N GLU A 126 16.68 6.57 5.00
CA GLU A 126 17.29 5.43 4.33
C GLU A 126 16.50 4.14 4.56
N GLU A 127 16.13 3.85 5.81
CA GLU A 127 15.31 2.68 6.14
C GLU A 127 13.94 2.71 5.49
N ALA A 128 13.30 3.88 5.43
CA ALA A 128 12.01 4.08 4.78
C ALA A 128 12.09 3.91 3.25
N TYR A 129 13.21 4.32 2.64
CA TYR A 129 13.42 4.23 1.19
C TYR A 129 13.87 2.84 0.72
N ARG A 130 14.67 2.13 1.52
CA ARG A 130 15.30 0.85 1.17
C ARG A 130 14.33 -0.19 0.57
N PRO A 131 13.09 -0.40 1.07
CA PRO A 131 12.15 -1.36 0.48
C PRO A 131 11.73 -1.02 -0.96
N PHE A 132 11.85 0.24 -1.36
CA PHE A 132 11.46 0.72 -2.67
C PHE A 132 12.59 0.67 -3.71
N LEU A 133 13.79 0.21 -3.33
CA LEU A 133 14.91 0.04 -4.26
C LEU A 133 14.60 -1.06 -5.28
N GLY A 134 14.87 -0.78 -6.56
CA GLY A 134 14.67 -1.76 -7.64
C GLY A 134 13.22 -1.98 -8.06
N VAL A 135 12.27 -1.18 -7.54
CA VAL A 135 10.86 -1.24 -7.96
C VAL A 135 10.73 -1.02 -9.47
N TYR A 136 10.00 -1.91 -10.12
CA TYR A 136 9.71 -1.85 -11.56
C TYR A 136 8.21 -1.88 -11.83
N PRO A 137 7.67 -1.02 -12.71
CA PRO A 137 8.34 0.12 -13.37
C PRO A 137 8.84 1.16 -12.34
N PRO A 138 9.88 1.96 -12.64
CA PRO A 138 10.35 2.98 -11.70
C PRO A 138 9.25 4.00 -11.37
N PHE A 139 9.35 4.64 -10.20
CA PHE A 139 8.47 5.77 -9.87
C PHE A 139 8.83 6.98 -10.72
N SER A 140 7.82 7.72 -11.18
CA SER A 140 8.05 8.98 -11.87
C SER A 140 8.63 10.01 -10.90
N PRO A 141 9.72 10.72 -11.26
CA PRO A 141 10.19 11.84 -10.47
C PRO A 141 9.15 12.95 -10.46
N PHE A 142 8.99 13.62 -9.32
CA PHE A 142 8.09 14.76 -9.18
C PHE A 142 8.57 15.93 -10.05
N ARG A 143 7.61 16.67 -10.58
CA ARG A 143 7.76 17.93 -11.31
C ARG A 143 6.58 18.81 -10.98
#